data_AF-J2HGC3-F1
#
_entry.id   AF-J2HGC3-F1
#
_cell.length_a   1.000
_cell.length_b   1.000
_cell.length_c   1.000
_cell.angle_alpha   90.00
_cell.angle_beta   90.00
_cell.angle_gamma   90.00
#
_symmetry.space_group_name_H-M   'P 1'
#
loop_
_entity.id
_entity.type
_entity.pdbx_description
1 polymer ?
#
loop_
_entity_poly.entity_id
_entity_poly.type
_entity_poly.pdbx_seq_one_letter_code
_entity_poly.pdbx_strand_id
1 'polypeptide(L)'
;MAFKRSPEAPPEPPAGNDPMLDGVLKAASAQAAGLALLNAVQHLQRTTVLVEAAMAASLVRALRPGADPDDWSGGLRASQQAMRGAIEAFQEVSAVVGDLTGAARS
;
A
#
# COMPACT_ATOMS: atom_id res chain seq x y z
N MET A 1 5.63 -18.15 -70.41
CA MET A 1 5.26 -18.87 -69.18
C MET A 1 5.41 -17.92 -68.01
N ALA A 2 4.31 -17.56 -67.33
CA ALA A 2 4.33 -16.61 -66.21
C ALA A 2 4.20 -17.38 -64.88
N PHE A 3 5.22 -17.28 -64.02
CA PHE A 3 5.16 -17.79 -62.64
C PHE A 3 4.31 -16.83 -61.80
N LYS A 4 3.14 -17.29 -61.31
CA LYS A 4 2.40 -16.60 -60.26
C LYS A 4 3.08 -16.91 -58.91
N ARG A 5 3.62 -15.90 -58.23
CA ARG A 5 3.95 -15.99 -56.80
C ARG A 5 2.65 -15.83 -56.01
N SER A 6 2.31 -16.82 -55.20
CA SER A 6 1.27 -16.67 -54.18
C SER A 6 1.72 -15.60 -53.17
N PRO A 7 0.84 -14.69 -52.73
CA PRO A 7 1.15 -13.81 -51.62
C PRO A 7 1.32 -14.67 -50.36
N GLU A 8 2.52 -14.64 -49.79
CA GLU A 8 2.79 -15.14 -48.45
C GLU A 8 1.95 -14.27 -47.49
N ALA A 9 0.99 -14.89 -46.81
CA ALA A 9 0.20 -14.18 -45.81
C ALA A 9 1.15 -13.62 -44.74
N PRO A 10 0.97 -12.37 -44.28
CA PRO A 10 1.78 -11.86 -43.18
C PRO A 10 1.65 -12.81 -41.98
N PRO A 11 2.75 -13.06 -41.24
CA PRO A 11 2.69 -13.90 -40.05
C PRO A 11 1.63 -13.32 -39.11
N GLU A 12 0.69 -14.15 -38.69
CA GLU A 12 -0.25 -13.77 -37.65
C GLU A 12 0.56 -13.36 -36.41
N PRO A 13 0.25 -12.22 -35.78
CA PRO A 13 0.86 -11.89 -34.48
C PRO A 13 0.55 -13.06 -33.54
N PRO A 14 1.50 -13.51 -32.70
CA PRO A 14 1.27 -14.64 -31.82
C PRO A 14 0.01 -14.40 -31.00
N ALA A 15 -1.06 -15.11 -31.36
CA ALA A 15 -2.28 -15.18 -30.60
C ALA A 15 -1.97 -16.05 -29.38
N GLY A 16 -1.89 -15.43 -28.21
CA GLY A 16 -1.77 -16.18 -26.96
C GLY A 16 -1.29 -15.31 -25.82
N ASN A 17 -2.25 -14.83 -25.02
CA ASN A 17 -2.00 -14.63 -23.59
C ASN A 17 -1.44 -15.94 -23.04
N ASP A 18 -0.12 -16.02 -22.90
CA ASP A 18 0.53 -17.20 -22.37
C ASP A 18 0.09 -17.35 -20.90
N PRO A 19 -0.66 -18.40 -20.55
CA PRO A 19 -1.26 -18.54 -19.22
C PRO A 19 -0.20 -18.68 -18.12
N MET A 20 1.03 -19.08 -18.46
CA MET A 20 2.16 -19.03 -17.52
C MET A 20 2.58 -17.58 -17.21
N LEU A 21 2.61 -16.69 -18.19
CA LEU A 21 2.92 -15.27 -17.99
C LEU A 21 1.85 -14.60 -17.12
N ASP A 22 0.57 -14.89 -17.37
CA ASP A 22 -0.54 -14.36 -16.55
C ASP A 22 -0.46 -14.87 -15.10
N GLY A 23 -0.17 -16.16 -14.91
CA GLY A 23 0.02 -16.74 -13.57
C GLY A 23 1.21 -16.14 -12.81
N VAL A 24 2.34 -15.91 -13.49
CA VAL A 24 3.54 -15.29 -12.90
C VAL A 24 3.27 -13.83 -12.52
N LEU A 25 2.57 -13.06 -13.37
CA LEU A 25 2.19 -11.67 -13.08
C LEU A 25 1.20 -11.57 -11.92
N LYS A 26 0.24 -12.51 -11.81
CA LYS A 26 -0.68 -12.61 -10.67
C LYS A 26 0.05 -12.94 -9.37
N ALA A 27 0.99 -13.89 -9.40
CA ALA A 27 1.79 -14.24 -8.23
C ALA A 27 2.69 -13.07 -7.78
N ALA A 28 3.37 -12.41 -8.72
CA ALA A 28 4.22 -11.26 -8.43
C ALA A 28 3.44 -10.06 -7.87
N SER A 29 2.26 -9.76 -8.43
CA SER A 29 1.40 -8.67 -7.94
C SER A 29 0.84 -8.97 -6.55
N ALA A 30 0.40 -10.20 -6.28
CA ALA A 30 -0.01 -10.63 -4.94
C ALA A 30 1.13 -10.52 -3.91
N GLN A 31 2.36 -10.87 -4.31
CA GLN A 31 3.53 -10.79 -3.43
C GLN A 31 3.94 -9.33 -3.14
N ALA A 32 3.93 -8.46 -4.15
CA ALA A 32 4.18 -7.03 -3.99
C ALA A 32 3.13 -6.37 -3.08
N ALA A 33 1.85 -6.72 -3.28
CA ALA A 33 0.75 -6.32 -2.41
C ALA A 33 0.96 -6.76 -0.95
N GLY A 34 1.37 -8.01 -0.73
CA GLY A 34 1.68 -8.53 0.61
C GLY A 34 2.80 -7.78 1.31
N LEU A 35 3.88 -7.44 0.59
CA LEU A 35 4.98 -6.63 1.13
C LEU A 35 4.55 -5.19 1.44
N ALA A 36 3.74 -4.58 0.59
CA ALA A 36 3.20 -3.24 0.82
C ALA A 36 2.33 -3.20 2.10
N LEU A 37 1.45 -4.19 2.27
CA LEU A 37 0.63 -4.34 3.49
C LEU A 37 1.48 -4.56 4.73
N LEU A 38 2.50 -5.43 4.67
CA LEU A 38 3.41 -5.67 5.80
C LEU A 38 4.11 -4.37 6.21
N ASN A 39 4.62 -3.61 5.24
CA ASN A 39 5.28 -2.33 5.52
C ASN A 39 4.31 -1.31 6.13
N ALA A 40 3.06 -1.24 5.62
CA ALA A 40 2.03 -0.38 6.17
C ALA A 40 1.68 -0.75 7.63
N VAL A 41 1.54 -2.04 7.94
CA VAL A 41 1.31 -2.52 9.32
C VAL A 41 2.48 -2.18 10.24
N GLN A 42 3.72 -2.40 9.79
CA GLN A 42 4.91 -2.04 10.57
C GLN A 42 5.04 -0.53 10.79
N HIS A 43 4.60 0.28 9.82
CA HIS A 43 4.55 1.73 9.96
C HIS A 43 3.50 2.13 10.99
N LEU A 44 2.28 1.58 10.91
CA LEU A 44 1.21 1.79 11.89
C LEU A 44 1.68 1.44 13.31
N GLN A 45 2.25 0.25 13.52
CA GLN A 45 2.76 -0.17 14.83
C GLN A 45 3.79 0.81 15.40
N ARG A 46 4.75 1.27 14.59
CA ARG A 46 5.74 2.26 15.02
C ARG A 46 5.08 3.59 15.40
N THR A 47 4.13 4.07 14.61
CA THR A 47 3.41 5.31 14.91
C THR A 47 2.55 5.21 16.17
N THR A 48 1.90 4.07 16.44
CA THR A 48 1.13 3.84 17.66
C THR A 48 2.01 3.99 18.91
N VAL A 49 3.20 3.37 18.91
CA VAL A 49 4.14 3.48 20.04
C VAL A 49 4.57 4.93 20.27
N LEU A 50 4.81 5.70 19.21
CA LEU A 50 5.14 7.12 19.32
C LEU A 50 3.99 7.97 19.87
N VAL A 51 2.75 7.68 19.45
CA VAL A 51 1.53 8.33 19.97
C VAL A 51 1.33 8.01 21.45
N GLU A 52 1.49 6.76 21.87
CA GLU A 52 1.41 6.34 23.27
C GLU A 52 2.48 7.02 24.13
N ALA A 53 3.73 7.06 23.65
CA ALA A 53 4.82 7.75 24.34
C ALA A 53 4.55 9.27 24.45
N ALA A 54 4.04 9.89 23.39
CA ALA A 54 3.66 11.31 23.40
C ALA A 54 2.50 11.59 24.36
N MET A 55 1.49 10.72 24.41
CA MET A 55 0.39 10.80 25.40
C MET A 55 0.90 10.66 26.82
N ALA A 56 1.75 9.66 27.10
CA ALA A 56 2.33 9.46 28.42
C ALA A 56 3.17 10.67 28.87
N ALA A 57 4.01 11.20 27.97
CA ALA A 57 4.79 12.40 28.23
C ALA A 57 3.90 13.63 28.46
N SER A 58 2.82 13.78 27.70
CA SER A 58 1.83 14.86 27.89
C SER A 58 1.12 14.74 29.23
N LEU A 59 0.71 13.53 29.63
CA LEU A 59 0.05 13.30 30.92
C LEU A 59 0.97 13.62 32.09
N VAL A 60 2.22 13.14 32.05
CA VAL A 60 3.23 13.43 33.08
C VAL A 60 3.48 14.93 33.20
N ARG A 61 3.54 15.65 32.07
CA ARG A 61 3.75 17.10 32.06
C ARG A 61 2.53 17.87 32.56
N ALA A 62 1.30 17.41 32.26
CA ALA A 62 0.05 18.00 32.75
C ALA A 62 -0.15 17.83 34.27
N LEU A 63 0.40 16.76 34.85
CA LEU A 63 0.39 16.53 36.29
C LEU A 63 1.45 17.36 37.05
N ARG A 64 2.32 18.10 36.34
CA ARG A 64 3.37 18.92 36.95
C ARG A 64 2.77 20.24 37.48
N PRO A 65 3.09 20.66 38.71
CA PRO A 65 2.61 21.94 39.25
C PRO A 65 3.10 23.12 38.40
N GLY A 66 2.17 24.00 38.01
CA GLY A 66 2.47 25.19 37.20
C GLY A 66 2.66 24.93 35.70
N ALA A 67 2.24 23.77 35.18
CA ALA A 67 2.30 23.48 33.75
C ALA A 67 1.37 24.39 32.94
N ASP A 68 1.90 24.93 31.83
CA ASP A 68 1.15 25.72 30.86
C ASP A 68 0.30 24.80 29.95
N PRO A 69 -1.03 24.94 29.94
CA PRO A 69 -1.93 24.20 29.09
C PRO A 69 -2.00 24.73 27.66
N ASP A 70 -0.95 25.32 27.08
CA ASP A 70 -0.81 25.51 25.63
C ASP A 70 0.42 24.79 25.03
N ASP A 71 1.42 24.44 25.85
CA ASP A 71 2.73 23.85 25.44
C ASP A 71 2.69 22.31 25.16
N TRP A 72 1.51 21.69 25.22
CA TRP A 72 1.26 20.24 25.21
C TRP A 72 0.77 19.72 23.85
N SER A 73 0.21 20.60 23.02
CA SER A 73 -0.58 20.18 21.85
C SER A 73 0.25 19.87 20.60
N GLY A 74 1.46 20.42 20.46
CA GLY A 74 2.27 20.30 19.24
C GLY A 74 2.72 18.87 18.92
N GLY A 75 3.34 18.19 19.89
CA GLY A 75 3.83 16.82 19.72
C GLY A 75 2.69 15.81 19.55
N LEU A 76 1.60 15.97 20.31
CA LEU A 76 0.42 15.11 20.18
C LEU A 76 -0.28 15.30 18.83
N ARG A 77 -0.43 16.55 18.34
CA ARG A 77 -1.01 16.84 17.02
C ARG A 77 -0.18 16.26 15.89
N ALA A 78 1.15 16.41 15.92
CA ALA A 78 2.03 15.83 14.91
C ALA A 78 1.91 14.30 14.86
N SER A 79 1.89 13.64 16.03
CA SER A 79 1.71 12.19 16.13
C SER A 79 0.33 11.73 15.65
N GLN A 80 -0.75 12.45 16.00
CA GLN A 80 -2.10 12.17 15.51
C GLN A 80 -2.22 12.33 13.99
N GLN A 81 -1.56 13.36 13.42
CA GLN A 81 -1.56 13.60 11.98
C GLN A 81 -0.80 12.49 11.23
N ALA A 82 0.36 12.06 11.75
CA ALA A 82 1.11 10.93 11.19
C ALA A 82 0.28 9.63 11.22
N MET A 83 -0.44 9.37 12.32
CA MET A 83 -1.31 8.20 12.45
C MET A 83 -2.47 8.23 11.45
N ARG A 84 -3.09 9.40 11.21
CA ARG A 84 -4.14 9.54 10.21
C ARG A 84 -3.63 9.24 8.80
N GLY A 85 -2.48 9.79 8.41
CA GLY A 85 -1.87 9.51 7.11
C GLY A 85 -1.50 8.04 6.93
N ALA A 86 -1.03 7.38 7.98
CA ALA A 86 -0.74 5.95 7.95
C ALA A 86 -2.02 5.08 7.74
N ILE A 87 -3.14 5.47 8.35
CA ILE A 87 -4.43 4.79 8.17
C ILE A 87 -4.96 4.99 6.75
N GLU A 88 -4.90 6.19 6.21
CA GLU A 88 -5.32 6.49 4.83
C GLU A 88 -4.52 5.67 3.81
N ALA A 89 -3.18 5.64 3.94
CA ALA A 89 -2.33 4.82 3.10
C ALA A 89 -2.65 3.32 3.21
N PHE A 90 -2.96 2.83 4.42
CA PHE A 90 -3.38 1.44 4.62
C PHE A 90 -4.71 1.12 3.95
N GLN A 91 -5.69 2.03 4.01
CA GLN A 91 -6.98 1.86 3.34
C GLN A 91 -6.84 1.85 1.81
N GLU A 92 -6.02 2.75 1.25
CA GLU A 92 -5.74 2.79 -0.18
C GLU A 92 -5.08 1.50 -0.67
N VAL A 93 -4.04 1.03 0.04
CA VAL A 93 -3.41 -0.26 -0.27
C VAL A 93 -4.41 -1.40 -0.15
N SER A 94 -5.25 -1.42 0.90
CA SER A 94 -6.25 -2.48 1.09
C SER A 94 -7.29 -2.53 -0.04
N ALA A 95 -7.70 -1.37 -0.56
CA ALA A 95 -8.61 -1.27 -1.70
C ALA A 95 -7.97 -1.86 -2.97
N VAL A 96 -6.72 -1.47 -3.27
CA VAL A 96 -5.97 -2.00 -4.43
C VAL A 96 -5.79 -3.52 -4.34
N VAL A 97 -5.48 -4.05 -3.15
CA VAL A 97 -5.38 -5.51 -2.94
C VAL A 97 -6.75 -6.19 -3.07
N GLY A 98 -7.82 -5.55 -2.58
CA GLY A 98 -9.20 -6.01 -2.76
C GLY A 98 -9.57 -6.14 -4.24
N ASP A 99 -9.26 -5.12 -5.05
CA ASP A 99 -9.53 -5.11 -6.48
C ASP A 99 -8.72 -6.17 -7.22
N LEU A 100 -7.43 -6.31 -6.92
CA LEU A 100 -6.56 -7.34 -7.51
C LEU A 100 -7.04 -8.77 -7.19
N THR A 101 -7.47 -9.02 -5.94
CA THR A 101 -7.96 -10.34 -5.53
C THR A 101 -9.40 -10.62 -5.94
N GLY A 102 -10.19 -9.58 -6.23
CA GLY A 102 -11.50 -9.68 -6.88
C GLY A 102 -11.37 -10.02 -8.36
N ALA A 103 -10.51 -9.30 -9.09
CA ALA A 103 -10.22 -9.53 -10.50
C ALA A 103 -9.58 -10.90 -10.78
N ALA A 104 -8.85 -11.47 -9.82
CA ALA A 104 -8.29 -12.81 -9.94
C ALA A 104 -9.34 -13.94 -9.78
N ARG A 105 -10.55 -13.64 -9.31
CA ARG A 105 -11.65 -14.61 -9.07
C ARG A 105 -12.77 -14.60 -10.12
N SER A 106 -12.83 -13.56 -10.96
CA SER A 106 -13.75 -13.42 -12.10
C SER A 106 -13.15 -13.94 -13.40
#